data_AF-F1A595-F1
#
_entry.id   AF-F1A595-F1
#
_cell.length_a   1.000
_cell.length_b   1.000
_cell.length_c   1.000
_cell.angle_alpha   90.00
_cell.angle_beta   90.00
_cell.angle_gamma   90.00
#
_symmetry.space_group_name_H-M   'P 1'
#
loop_
_entity.id
_entity.type
_entity.pdbx_description
1 polymer ?
#
loop_
_entity_poly.entity_id
_entity_poly.type
_entity_poly.pdbx_seq_one_letter_code
_entity_poly.pdbx_strand_id
1 'polypeptide(L)'
;MKKQINNSKKTEVIKPEVTKETVSKTVTKTAPVNSNWNKIKEKIKNKNSAYQKKKETKAKLKSATPYTSTKVEEVITYIKDFDELCNKYEIEPIELNSDLVVPSDKELSKINESSSFFSIDCKIIQIEGTNKSALGKICICNQNGEIVYERISKPMEKIIDCRGKFTGLTKDIVNKQGAEFLEIQKQVEKIIRNKIIIGHDLTYDLKALKLVHKKKLLRDATQFPTFFNPETNSEDSLKSIVKRELLFSPDKWDISGKRDTVLNVILYKKYKKEWEAFINNKFYGNKINNNSK
;
A
#
# COMPACT_ATOMS: atom_id res chain seq x y z
N MET A 1 79.05 27.74 9.66
CA MET A 1 79.56 26.92 8.54
C MET A 1 78.39 26.07 8.03
N LYS A 2 77.69 26.46 6.95
CA LYS A 2 77.81 26.03 5.52
C LYS A 2 77.62 24.50 5.37
N LYS A 3 76.76 23.89 4.53
CA LYS A 3 75.86 24.24 3.38
C LYS A 3 74.79 23.10 3.31
N GLN A 4 73.49 23.34 3.12
CA GLN A 4 72.72 23.44 1.85
C GLN A 4 72.87 22.30 0.84
N ILE A 5 71.74 21.69 0.42
CA ILE A 5 71.28 21.52 -0.99
C ILE A 5 69.74 21.42 -1.02
N ASN A 6 69.15 22.19 -1.94
CA ASN A 6 67.74 22.32 -2.35
C ASN A 6 67.30 21.17 -3.27
N ASN A 7 65.99 20.88 -3.37
CA ASN A 7 65.23 21.23 -4.58
C ASN A 7 63.70 21.09 -4.47
N SER A 8 63.03 22.13 -4.96
CA SER A 8 61.60 22.30 -5.22
C SER A 8 61.21 21.83 -6.63
N LYS A 9 59.93 21.47 -6.86
CA LYS A 9 59.12 21.74 -8.08
C LYS A 9 57.69 21.18 -7.85
N LYS A 10 56.66 22.01 -7.66
CA LYS A 10 55.80 22.76 -8.62
C LYS A 10 54.78 21.88 -9.38
N THR A 11 53.52 22.20 -9.13
CA THR A 11 52.25 21.72 -9.71
C THR A 11 52.05 22.18 -11.15
N GLU A 12 51.38 21.36 -11.98
CA GLU A 12 50.62 21.86 -13.14
C GLU A 12 49.49 20.88 -13.55
N VAL A 13 48.37 21.49 -13.94
CA VAL A 13 47.06 20.89 -14.24
C VAL A 13 46.93 20.72 -15.76
N ILE A 14 46.49 19.56 -16.24
CA ILE A 14 46.22 19.31 -17.68
C ILE A 14 44.78 18.85 -17.87
N LYS A 15 44.02 19.59 -18.69
CA LYS A 15 42.69 19.25 -19.23
C LYS A 15 42.85 18.34 -20.46
N PRO A 16 41.95 17.39 -20.74
CA PRO A 16 41.97 16.64 -21.99
C PRO A 16 41.20 17.37 -23.10
N GLU A 17 41.83 17.38 -24.28
CA GLU A 17 41.41 17.97 -25.54
C GLU A 17 40.61 16.95 -26.38
N VAL A 18 39.60 17.45 -27.10
CA VAL A 18 38.67 16.67 -27.94
C VAL A 18 39.21 16.64 -29.37
N THR A 19 39.44 15.45 -29.93
CA THR A 19 39.62 15.26 -31.38
C THR A 19 38.62 14.24 -31.93
N LYS A 20 38.00 14.63 -33.05
CA LYS A 20 37.01 13.90 -33.83
C LYS A 20 37.74 13.01 -34.84
N GLU A 21 37.36 11.74 -34.94
CA GLU A 21 37.67 10.94 -36.13
C GLU A 21 36.44 10.19 -36.65
N THR A 22 36.43 10.07 -37.97
CA THR A 22 35.25 9.88 -38.83
C THR A 22 35.24 8.45 -39.38
N VAL A 23 34.03 7.95 -39.64
CA VAL A 23 33.65 6.60 -40.08
C VAL A 23 34.27 6.16 -41.42
N SER A 24 34.61 4.87 -41.54
CA SER A 24 34.59 4.13 -42.82
C SER A 24 34.01 2.71 -42.65
N LYS A 25 33.19 2.30 -43.62
CA LYS A 25 32.39 1.04 -43.70
C LYS A 25 32.96 0.11 -44.78
N THR A 26 33.00 -1.21 -44.53
CA THR A 26 32.50 -2.35 -45.38
C THR A 26 32.83 -3.70 -44.68
N VAL A 27 31.87 -4.52 -44.20
CA VAL A 27 31.08 -5.60 -44.89
C VAL A 27 32.00 -6.72 -45.42
N THR A 28 31.95 -8.03 -45.13
CA THR A 28 31.02 -8.98 -44.48
C THR A 28 31.74 -10.34 -44.33
N LYS A 29 31.41 -11.14 -43.30
CA LYS A 29 31.11 -12.59 -43.44
C LYS A 29 30.35 -13.07 -42.21
N THR A 30 29.10 -13.47 -42.45
CA THR A 30 28.07 -13.86 -41.48
C THR A 30 28.27 -15.29 -40.98
N ALA A 31 28.33 -15.47 -39.66
CA ALA A 31 28.13 -16.77 -39.01
C ALA A 31 26.64 -17.17 -39.07
N PRO A 32 26.30 -18.47 -39.17
CA PRO A 32 24.94 -18.93 -39.43
C PRO A 32 24.01 -18.68 -38.24
N VAL A 33 22.85 -18.10 -38.53
CA VAL A 33 21.80 -17.78 -37.58
C VAL A 33 21.19 -19.06 -37.01
N ASN A 34 21.31 -19.23 -35.70
CA ASN A 34 20.73 -20.34 -34.94
C ASN A 34 19.21 -20.46 -35.20
N SER A 35 18.74 -21.67 -35.49
CA SER A 35 17.36 -22.07 -35.82
C SER A 35 16.31 -21.64 -34.79
N ASN A 36 16.72 -21.30 -33.57
CA ASN A 36 15.82 -20.84 -32.52
C ASN A 36 15.34 -19.39 -32.74
N TRP A 37 16.10 -18.55 -33.45
CA TRP A 37 15.70 -17.16 -33.73
C TRP A 37 14.57 -17.07 -34.76
N ASN A 38 14.57 -17.94 -35.77
CA ASN A 38 13.49 -17.98 -36.76
C ASN A 38 12.16 -18.44 -36.15
N LYS A 39 12.20 -19.39 -35.21
CA LYS A 39 11.02 -19.81 -34.42
C LYS A 39 10.45 -18.69 -33.55
N ILE A 40 11.31 -17.82 -33.03
CA ILE A 40 10.91 -16.63 -32.25
C ILE A 40 10.27 -15.58 -33.17
N LYS A 41 10.84 -15.33 -34.36
CA LYS A 41 10.26 -14.40 -35.35
C LYS A 41 8.86 -14.84 -35.82
N GLU A 42 8.66 -16.14 -36.08
CA GLU A 42 7.34 -16.66 -36.45
C GLU A 42 6.32 -16.54 -35.31
N LYS A 43 6.72 -16.82 -34.05
CA LYS A 43 5.84 -16.63 -32.87
C LYS A 43 5.45 -15.17 -32.66
N ILE A 44 6.35 -14.22 -32.92
CA ILE A 44 6.06 -12.78 -32.84
C ILE A 44 5.10 -12.36 -33.97
N LYS A 45 5.31 -12.85 -35.20
CA LYS A 45 4.43 -12.57 -36.34
C LYS A 45 3.02 -13.12 -36.13
N ASN A 46 2.89 -14.33 -35.57
CA ASN A 46 1.60 -14.97 -35.29
C ASN A 46 0.83 -14.31 -34.12
N LYS A 47 1.54 -13.84 -33.07
CA LYS A 47 0.89 -13.05 -32.00
C LYS A 47 0.36 -11.71 -32.51
N ASN A 48 1.08 -11.06 -33.42
CA ASN A 48 0.64 -9.80 -34.01
C ASN A 48 -0.56 -9.98 -34.95
N SER A 49 -0.66 -11.07 -35.73
CA SER A 49 -1.83 -11.31 -36.58
C SER A 49 -3.09 -11.68 -35.79
N ALA A 50 -2.95 -12.44 -34.69
CA ALA A 50 -4.04 -12.74 -33.78
C ALA A 50 -4.54 -11.48 -33.01
N TYR A 51 -3.62 -10.58 -32.64
CA TYR A 51 -3.95 -9.30 -32.03
C TYR A 51 -4.72 -8.37 -32.98
N GLN A 52 -4.30 -8.30 -34.25
CA GLN A 52 -5.00 -7.49 -35.26
C GLN A 52 -6.38 -8.07 -35.61
N LYS A 53 -6.51 -9.39 -35.77
CA LYS A 53 -7.84 -10.03 -35.97
C LYS A 53 -8.79 -9.76 -34.80
N LYS A 54 -8.31 -9.82 -33.55
CA LYS A 54 -9.13 -9.51 -32.35
C LYS A 54 -9.53 -8.03 -32.28
N LYS A 55 -8.71 -7.13 -32.80
CA LYS A 55 -9.00 -5.68 -32.91
C LYS A 55 -10.05 -5.39 -33.99
N GLU A 56 -9.98 -6.06 -35.13
CA GLU A 56 -10.96 -5.96 -36.22
C GLU A 56 -12.32 -6.55 -35.84
N THR A 57 -12.37 -7.69 -35.12
CA THR A 57 -13.63 -8.25 -34.61
C THR A 57 -14.28 -7.34 -33.56
N LYS A 58 -13.49 -6.69 -32.69
CA LYS A 58 -13.98 -5.66 -31.74
C LYS A 58 -14.47 -4.39 -32.45
N ALA A 59 -13.87 -4.00 -33.57
CA ALA A 59 -14.30 -2.85 -34.36
C ALA A 59 -15.63 -3.11 -35.09
N LYS A 60 -15.82 -4.32 -35.64
CA LYS A 60 -17.09 -4.74 -36.28
C LYS A 60 -18.24 -4.92 -35.30
N LEU A 61 -17.96 -5.33 -34.05
CA LEU A 61 -18.98 -5.43 -33.00
C LEU A 61 -19.43 -4.06 -32.47
N LYS A 62 -18.62 -3.01 -32.64
CA LYS A 62 -18.95 -1.62 -32.23
C LYS A 62 -19.80 -0.86 -33.26
N SER A 63 -19.89 -1.30 -34.51
CA SER A 63 -20.64 -0.62 -35.57
C SER A 63 -22.07 -1.15 -35.78
N ALA A 64 -22.53 -2.12 -34.96
CA ALA A 64 -23.78 -2.84 -35.18
C ALA A 64 -24.88 -2.59 -34.13
N THR A 65 -24.79 -1.54 -33.31
CA THR A 65 -25.91 -1.16 -32.41
C THR A 65 -26.07 0.36 -32.34
N PRO A 66 -27.14 0.93 -32.94
CA PRO A 66 -27.56 2.28 -32.64
C PRO A 66 -28.37 2.22 -31.35
N TYR A 67 -27.70 2.29 -30.20
CA TYR A 67 -28.38 2.57 -28.93
C TYR A 67 -28.00 3.99 -28.51
N THR A 68 -28.92 4.91 -28.79
CA THR A 68 -28.88 6.28 -28.31
C THR A 68 -28.98 6.25 -26.79
N SER A 69 -27.84 6.15 -26.10
CA SER A 69 -27.79 6.34 -24.65
C SER A 69 -27.77 7.84 -24.39
N THR A 70 -28.93 8.35 -23.99
CA THR A 70 -29.02 9.62 -23.27
C THR A 70 -28.24 9.44 -21.97
N LYS A 71 -26.96 9.82 -21.97
CA LYS A 71 -26.18 9.90 -20.73
C LYS A 71 -26.77 11.03 -19.90
N VAL A 72 -27.59 10.66 -18.92
CA VAL A 72 -27.83 11.53 -17.77
C VAL A 72 -26.52 11.52 -17.00
N GLU A 73 -25.74 12.61 -17.10
CA GLU A 73 -24.58 12.82 -16.24
C GLU A 73 -25.12 13.05 -14.83
N GLU A 74 -25.22 11.99 -14.03
CA GLU A 74 -25.47 12.13 -12.60
C GLU A 74 -24.34 12.97 -12.00
N VAL A 75 -24.71 14.13 -11.45
CA VAL A 75 -23.78 15.00 -10.73
C VAL A 75 -23.38 14.28 -9.46
N ILE A 76 -22.24 13.59 -9.49
CA ILE A 76 -21.68 12.91 -8.32
C ILE A 76 -21.30 13.98 -7.29
N THR A 77 -22.02 14.02 -6.18
CA THR A 77 -21.72 14.90 -5.06
C THR A 77 -20.86 14.15 -4.05
N TYR A 78 -19.67 14.68 -3.77
CA TYR A 78 -18.75 14.10 -2.80
C TYR A 78 -18.97 14.68 -1.41
N ILE A 79 -19.03 13.81 -0.40
CA ILE A 79 -18.95 14.19 1.00
C ILE A 79 -17.54 14.76 1.25
N LYS A 80 -17.49 15.94 1.86
CA LYS A 80 -16.25 16.65 2.20
C LYS A 80 -15.93 16.56 3.69
N ASP A 81 -16.96 16.60 4.51
CA ASP A 81 -16.87 16.54 5.95
C ASP A 81 -16.73 15.08 6.42
N PHE A 82 -15.75 14.82 7.28
CA PHE A 82 -15.54 13.48 7.79
C PHE A 82 -16.60 13.07 8.81
N ASP A 83 -17.12 14.02 9.57
CA ASP A 83 -18.11 13.77 10.62
C ASP A 83 -19.47 13.46 9.97
N GLU A 84 -19.79 14.12 8.84
CA GLU A 84 -20.93 13.76 8.00
C GLU A 84 -20.84 12.31 7.51
N LEU A 85 -19.66 11.88 7.05
CA LEU A 85 -19.44 10.49 6.65
C LEU A 85 -19.61 9.53 7.83
N CYS A 86 -19.02 9.84 8.99
CA CYS A 86 -19.14 9.03 10.19
C CYS A 86 -20.60 8.86 10.61
N ASN A 87 -21.36 9.95 10.67
CA ASN A 87 -22.79 9.93 11.01
C ASN A 87 -23.61 9.09 10.02
N LYS A 88 -23.32 9.18 8.72
CA LYS A 88 -23.97 8.37 7.67
C LYS A 88 -23.81 6.86 7.89
N TYR A 89 -22.74 6.43 8.55
CA TYR A 89 -22.43 5.03 8.81
C TYR A 89 -22.53 4.63 10.29
N GLU A 90 -23.21 5.45 11.10
CA GLU A 90 -23.41 5.21 12.54
C GLU A 90 -22.09 4.96 13.28
N ILE A 91 -21.09 5.80 12.98
CA ILE A 91 -19.79 5.84 13.63
C ILE A 91 -19.68 7.17 14.35
N GLU A 92 -19.22 7.17 15.60
CA GLU A 92 -18.91 8.42 16.29
C GLU A 92 -17.68 9.09 15.66
N PRO A 93 -17.76 10.39 15.31
CA PRO A 93 -16.60 11.11 14.79
C PRO A 93 -15.44 11.13 15.79
N ILE A 94 -14.22 11.10 15.26
CA ILE A 94 -12.99 11.07 16.06
C ILE A 94 -12.30 12.43 16.06
N GLU A 95 -11.77 12.83 17.21
CA GLU A 95 -10.91 14.01 17.32
C GLU A 95 -9.49 13.69 16.82
N LEU A 96 -9.07 14.34 15.73
CA LEU A 96 -7.74 14.09 15.14
C LEU A 96 -6.59 14.60 16.03
N ASN A 97 -6.79 15.71 16.74
CA ASN A 97 -5.77 16.38 17.54
C ASN A 97 -5.72 15.90 19.01
N SER A 98 -6.41 14.81 19.34
CA SER A 98 -6.37 14.21 20.68
C SER A 98 -5.02 13.54 20.96
N ASP A 99 -4.70 13.43 22.25
CA ASP A 99 -3.53 12.72 22.74
C ASP A 99 -3.50 11.24 22.30
N LEU A 100 -2.31 10.63 22.35
CA LEU A 100 -2.13 9.22 22.03
C LEU A 100 -2.95 8.36 22.99
N VAL A 101 -3.77 7.46 22.43
CA VAL A 101 -4.59 6.54 23.23
C VAL A 101 -3.77 5.34 23.68
N VAL A 102 -3.54 5.21 24.98
CA VAL A 102 -2.72 4.15 25.56
C VAL A 102 -3.46 3.56 26.76
N PRO A 103 -4.27 2.51 26.56
CA PRO A 103 -5.04 1.90 27.63
C PRO A 103 -4.13 1.14 28.60
N SER A 104 -4.55 1.08 29.85
CA SER A 104 -4.03 0.11 30.82
C SER A 104 -4.37 -1.31 30.39
N ASP A 105 -3.65 -2.30 30.94
CA ASP A 105 -3.92 -3.71 30.64
C ASP A 105 -5.35 -4.14 30.96
N LYS A 106 -5.98 -3.53 31.98
CA LYS A 106 -7.36 -3.82 32.37
C LYS A 106 -8.37 -3.27 31.36
N GLU A 107 -8.15 -2.05 30.87
CA GLU A 107 -8.98 -1.44 29.82
C GLU A 107 -8.85 -2.22 28.52
N LEU A 108 -7.62 -2.61 28.18
CA LEU A 108 -7.36 -3.38 26.96
C LEU A 108 -8.08 -4.72 26.94
N SER A 109 -8.12 -5.44 28.07
CA SER A 109 -8.87 -6.70 28.17
C SER A 109 -10.37 -6.50 27.92
N LYS A 110 -10.97 -5.45 28.51
CA LYS A 110 -12.39 -5.12 28.29
C LYS A 110 -12.68 -4.79 26.83
N ILE A 111 -11.83 -3.96 26.22
CA ILE A 111 -11.94 -3.61 24.80
C ILE A 111 -11.89 -4.89 23.96
N ASN A 112 -10.90 -5.76 24.21
CA ASN A 112 -10.74 -7.01 23.47
C ASN A 112 -11.95 -7.95 23.62
N GLU A 113 -12.52 -8.07 24.81
CA GLU A 113 -13.72 -8.88 25.06
C GLU A 113 -14.95 -8.33 24.33
N SER A 114 -15.14 -7.00 24.35
CA SER A 114 -16.27 -6.32 23.71
C SER A 114 -16.13 -6.17 22.19
N SER A 115 -14.93 -6.38 21.64
CA SER A 115 -14.65 -6.13 20.21
C SER A 115 -14.63 -7.37 19.35
N SER A 116 -15.40 -7.36 18.26
CA SER A 116 -15.42 -8.48 17.30
C SER A 116 -14.26 -8.43 16.30
N PHE A 117 -13.78 -7.22 15.98
CA PHE A 117 -12.67 -6.98 15.07
C PHE A 117 -11.99 -5.66 15.39
N PHE A 118 -10.80 -5.47 14.83
CA PHE A 118 -10.06 -4.21 14.90
C PHE A 118 -9.62 -3.77 13.51
N SER A 119 -9.51 -2.47 13.29
CA SER A 119 -8.77 -1.94 12.14
C SER A 119 -7.42 -1.40 12.57
N ILE A 120 -6.39 -1.63 11.75
CA ILE A 120 -5.03 -1.14 12.00
C ILE A 120 -4.53 -0.32 10.81
N ASP A 121 -3.66 0.64 11.10
CA ASP A 121 -2.88 1.38 10.11
C ASP A 121 -1.50 1.69 10.71
N CYS A 122 -0.43 1.32 10.01
CA CYS A 122 0.93 1.63 10.40
C CYS A 122 1.53 2.74 9.53
N LYS A 123 2.07 3.78 10.17
CA LYS A 123 2.94 4.75 9.52
C LYS A 123 4.39 4.29 9.60
N ILE A 124 5.03 4.15 8.45
CA ILE A 124 6.34 3.53 8.31
C ILE A 124 7.42 4.58 8.02
N ILE A 125 8.54 4.49 8.74
CA ILE A 125 9.70 5.38 8.61
C ILE A 125 10.89 4.66 7.99
N GLN A 126 11.83 5.42 7.44
CA GLN A 126 13.07 4.90 6.89
C GLN A 126 14.17 4.91 7.95
N ILE A 127 14.82 3.76 8.11
CA ILE A 127 15.93 3.54 9.02
C ILE A 127 17.20 3.19 8.24
N GLU A 128 18.33 3.19 8.94
CA GLU A 128 19.63 2.87 8.38
C GLU A 128 19.69 1.46 7.76
N GLY A 129 20.38 1.36 6.63
CA GLY A 129 20.50 0.16 5.81
C GLY A 129 19.78 0.25 4.46
N THR A 130 20.22 -0.57 3.50
CA THR A 130 19.70 -0.54 2.13
C THR A 130 18.21 -0.90 2.09
N ASN A 131 17.37 0.07 1.74
CA ASN A 131 15.91 -0.06 1.63
C ASN A 131 15.23 -0.61 2.91
N LYS A 132 15.79 -0.31 4.08
CA LYS A 132 15.18 -0.71 5.36
C LYS A 132 14.15 0.29 5.83
N SER A 133 13.07 -0.24 6.40
CA SER A 133 11.96 0.54 6.97
C SER A 133 11.55 -0.07 8.30
N ALA A 134 11.03 0.77 9.19
CA ALA A 134 10.57 0.36 10.52
C ALA A 134 9.22 1.02 10.84
N LEU A 135 8.51 0.45 11.81
CA LEU A 135 7.32 1.08 12.37
C LEU A 135 7.68 2.44 12.96
N GLY A 136 6.98 3.49 12.53
CA GLY A 136 7.06 4.82 13.12
C GLY A 136 5.88 5.13 14.03
N LYS A 137 4.67 4.75 13.61
CA LYS A 137 3.45 4.91 14.42
C LYS A 137 2.45 3.83 14.05
N ILE A 138 1.65 3.40 15.02
CA ILE A 138 0.48 2.55 14.80
C ILE A 138 -0.76 3.21 15.37
N CYS A 139 -1.87 3.09 14.65
CA CYS A 139 -3.20 3.40 15.14
C CYS A 139 -4.08 2.14 15.02
N ILE A 140 -4.91 1.90 16.04
CA ILE A 140 -5.89 0.81 16.07
C ILE A 140 -7.23 1.36 16.52
N CYS A 141 -8.28 1.04 15.77
CA CYS A 141 -9.66 1.31 16.18
C CYS A 141 -10.49 0.03 16.29
N ASN A 142 -11.53 0.06 17.12
CA ASN A 142 -12.45 -1.07 17.30
C ASN A 142 -13.59 -1.07 16.26
N GLN A 143 -14.56 -1.98 16.40
CA GLN A 143 -15.69 -2.07 15.47
C GLN A 143 -16.62 -0.85 15.45
N ASN A 144 -16.56 0.01 16.47
CA ASN A 144 -17.34 1.24 16.55
C ASN A 144 -16.61 2.43 15.92
N GLY A 145 -15.37 2.25 15.48
CA GLY A 145 -14.52 3.34 14.96
C GLY A 145 -13.80 4.13 16.05
N GLU A 146 -13.89 3.72 17.31
CA GLU A 146 -13.20 4.36 18.43
C GLU A 146 -11.71 4.00 18.38
N ILE A 147 -10.82 4.99 18.52
CA ILE A 147 -9.38 4.74 18.63
C ILE A 147 -9.10 4.11 19.99
N VAL A 148 -8.58 2.88 20.01
CA VAL A 148 -8.34 2.11 21.23
C VAL A 148 -6.88 1.94 21.57
N TYR A 149 -6.00 2.15 20.60
CA TYR A 149 -4.55 2.09 20.82
C TYR A 149 -3.82 2.91 19.76
N GLU A 150 -2.93 3.79 20.22
CA GLU A 150 -2.10 4.62 19.38
C GLU A 150 -0.72 4.77 20.02
N ARG A 151 0.33 4.43 19.26
CA ARG A 151 1.71 4.53 19.76
C ARG A 151 2.67 4.94 18.67
N ILE A 152 3.62 5.78 19.05
CA ILE A 152 4.81 6.11 18.25
C ILE A 152 5.90 5.13 18.63
N SER A 153 6.56 4.54 17.63
CA SER A 153 7.62 3.57 17.78
C SER A 153 8.98 4.23 17.60
N LYS A 154 9.86 4.03 18.57
CA LYS A 154 11.27 4.39 18.47
C LYS A 154 12.04 3.16 17.94
N PRO A 155 12.56 3.21 16.70
CA PRO A 155 13.37 2.12 16.18
C PRO A 155 14.72 2.03 16.91
N MET A 156 15.30 0.84 16.95
CA MET A 156 16.65 0.62 17.47
C MET A 156 17.71 1.21 16.53
N GLU A 157 17.46 1.12 15.22
CA GLU A 157 18.32 1.65 14.18
C GLU A 157 18.15 3.17 14.01
N LYS A 158 19.19 3.83 13.49
CA LYS A 158 19.18 5.27 13.22
C LYS A 158 18.10 5.63 12.20
N ILE A 159 17.29 6.64 12.52
CA ILE A 159 16.28 7.18 11.62
C ILE A 159 16.94 8.02 10.53
N ILE A 160 16.74 7.60 9.27
CA ILE A 160 17.20 8.33 8.09
C ILE A 160 16.15 9.37 7.70
N ASP A 161 14.91 8.94 7.49
CA ASP A 161 13.79 9.80 7.11
C ASP A 161 12.49 9.37 7.80
N CYS A 162 11.83 10.30 8.51
CA CYS A 162 10.53 10.07 9.14
C CYS A 162 9.38 10.05 8.13
N ARG A 163 9.62 10.46 6.88
CA ARG A 163 8.60 10.59 5.83
C ARG A 163 7.43 11.45 6.29
N GLY A 164 7.72 12.56 6.97
CA GLY A 164 6.75 13.37 7.72
C GLY A 164 5.52 13.81 6.91
N LYS A 165 5.66 14.02 5.59
CA LYS A 165 4.53 14.30 4.69
C LYS A 165 3.45 13.20 4.64
N PHE A 166 3.80 11.97 4.98
CA PHE A 166 2.90 10.81 4.97
C PHE A 166 2.60 10.27 6.37
N THR A 167 3.51 10.49 7.33
CA THR A 167 3.42 9.91 8.68
C THR A 167 3.02 10.92 9.76
N GLY A 168 3.16 12.22 9.49
CA GLY A 168 3.06 13.27 10.50
C GLY A 168 4.19 13.27 11.53
N LEU A 169 5.21 12.43 11.38
CA LEU A 169 6.28 12.27 12.36
C LEU A 169 7.48 13.18 12.06
N THR A 170 8.12 13.65 13.13
CA THR A 170 9.46 14.25 13.12
C THR A 170 10.39 13.46 14.03
N LYS A 171 11.71 13.61 13.86
CA LYS A 171 12.70 12.95 14.74
C LYS A 171 12.49 13.39 16.20
N ASP A 172 12.17 14.65 16.43
CA ASP A 172 11.86 15.18 17.76
C ASP A 172 10.64 14.53 18.39
N ILE A 173 9.56 14.36 17.64
CA ILE A 173 8.35 13.67 18.11
C ILE A 173 8.69 12.21 18.47
N VAL A 174 9.41 11.50 17.61
CA VAL A 174 9.83 10.11 17.87
C VAL A 174 10.75 10.02 19.08
N ASN A 175 11.66 10.96 19.28
CA ASN A 175 12.57 10.96 20.42
C ASN A 175 11.86 11.28 21.75
N LYS A 176 10.85 12.15 21.73
CA LYS A 176 10.12 12.59 22.93
C LYS A 176 9.00 11.64 23.35
N GLN A 177 8.31 11.03 22.37
CA GLN A 177 7.09 10.25 22.61
C GLN A 177 7.20 8.78 22.17
N GLY A 178 8.29 8.40 21.51
CA GLY A 178 8.46 7.05 20.99
C GLY A 178 8.68 6.02 22.10
N ALA A 179 7.86 4.98 22.11
CA ALA A 179 8.04 3.81 22.96
C ALA A 179 8.92 2.75 22.28
N GLU A 180 9.48 1.85 23.07
CA GLU A 180 10.28 0.74 22.58
C GLU A 180 9.44 -0.20 21.69
N PHE A 181 9.99 -0.58 20.54
CA PHE A 181 9.27 -1.42 19.57
C PHE A 181 8.73 -2.71 20.18
N LEU A 182 9.49 -3.36 21.08
CA LEU A 182 9.07 -4.62 21.70
C LEU A 182 7.86 -4.45 22.62
N GLU A 183 7.70 -3.30 23.28
CA GLU A 183 6.52 -3.00 24.08
C GLU A 183 5.29 -2.89 23.17
N ILE A 184 5.43 -2.11 22.09
CA ILE A 184 4.36 -1.91 21.12
C ILE A 184 3.96 -3.24 20.47
N GLN A 185 4.93 -4.04 20.05
CA GLN A 185 4.68 -5.34 19.45
C GLN A 185 3.86 -6.25 20.37
N LYS A 186 4.22 -6.34 21.66
CA LYS A 186 3.48 -7.16 22.65
C LYS A 186 2.04 -6.68 22.84
N GLN A 187 1.84 -5.37 22.96
CA GLN A 187 0.50 -4.80 23.13
C GLN A 187 -0.37 -5.03 21.88
N VAL A 188 0.18 -4.77 20.70
CA VAL A 188 -0.52 -4.99 19.42
C VAL A 188 -0.86 -6.47 19.24
N GLU A 189 0.08 -7.38 19.52
CA GLU A 189 -0.17 -8.81 19.47
C GLU A 189 -1.31 -9.22 20.40
N LYS A 190 -1.33 -8.71 21.64
CA LYS A 190 -2.40 -8.95 22.62
C LYS A 190 -3.77 -8.48 22.09
N ILE A 191 -3.83 -7.30 21.46
CA ILE A 191 -5.06 -6.74 20.88
C ILE A 191 -5.59 -7.62 19.75
N ILE A 192 -4.74 -7.96 18.78
CA ILE A 192 -5.20 -8.58 17.54
C ILE A 192 -5.33 -10.11 17.64
N ARG A 193 -4.84 -10.72 18.73
CA ARG A 193 -4.80 -12.18 18.91
C ARG A 193 -6.19 -12.79 18.73
N ASN A 194 -6.29 -13.72 17.78
CA ASN A 194 -7.53 -14.43 17.43
C ASN A 194 -8.71 -13.51 17.05
N LYS A 195 -8.47 -12.25 16.68
CA LYS A 195 -9.48 -11.32 16.18
C LYS A 195 -9.39 -11.15 14.68
N ILE A 196 -10.49 -10.70 14.07
CA ILE A 196 -10.46 -10.21 12.70
C ILE A 196 -9.71 -8.87 12.68
N ILE A 197 -8.82 -8.70 11.71
CA ILE A 197 -8.08 -7.45 11.46
C ILE A 197 -8.47 -6.92 10.08
N ILE A 198 -8.78 -5.63 10.02
CA ILE A 198 -9.15 -4.91 8.79
C ILE A 198 -8.10 -3.83 8.52
N GLY A 199 -7.71 -3.65 7.27
CA GLY A 199 -6.80 -2.58 6.88
C GLY A 199 -6.56 -2.55 5.37
N HIS A 200 -5.65 -1.69 4.95
CA HIS A 200 -5.20 -1.56 3.57
C HIS A 200 -3.72 -1.94 3.47
N ASP A 201 -3.42 -3.01 2.73
CA ASP A 201 -2.09 -3.63 2.66
C ASP A 201 -1.57 -4.14 4.01
N LEU A 202 -2.41 -4.98 4.66
CA LEU A 202 -2.09 -5.59 5.96
C LEU A 202 -0.80 -6.42 5.94
N THR A 203 -0.35 -6.86 4.76
CA THR A 203 0.93 -7.55 4.62
C THR A 203 2.09 -6.60 4.96
N TYR A 204 2.01 -5.35 4.52
CA TYR A 204 3.00 -4.33 4.83
C TYR A 204 2.98 -3.95 6.31
N ASP A 205 1.79 -3.73 6.88
CA ASP A 205 1.63 -3.43 8.31
C ASP A 205 2.19 -4.53 9.21
N LEU A 206 1.78 -5.79 8.97
CA LEU A 206 2.21 -6.92 9.78
C LEU A 206 3.72 -7.18 9.66
N LYS A 207 4.31 -6.90 8.49
CA LYS A 207 5.76 -6.97 8.31
C LYS A 207 6.48 -5.90 9.14
N ALA A 208 5.97 -4.68 9.19
CA ALA A 208 6.54 -3.62 10.02
C ALA A 208 6.42 -3.93 11.53
N LEU A 209 5.32 -4.56 11.93
CA LEU A 209 5.10 -5.06 13.30
C LEU A 209 5.89 -6.33 13.62
N LYS A 210 6.49 -6.98 12.61
CA LYS A 210 7.12 -8.31 12.73
C LYS A 210 6.17 -9.34 13.36
N LEU A 211 4.89 -9.28 13.00
CA LEU A 211 3.84 -10.18 13.48
C LEU A 211 3.32 -11.06 12.34
N VAL A 212 2.83 -12.25 12.70
CA VAL A 212 2.14 -13.15 11.77
C VAL A 212 0.72 -13.33 12.27
N HIS A 213 -0.25 -13.19 11.38
CA HIS A 213 -1.66 -13.41 11.69
C HIS A 213 -2.30 -14.48 10.81
N LYS A 214 -3.37 -15.10 11.29
CA LYS A 214 -4.09 -16.14 10.55
C LYS A 214 -4.74 -15.50 9.31
N LYS A 215 -4.37 -15.94 8.11
CA LYS A 215 -4.89 -15.38 6.82
C LYS A 215 -6.42 -15.28 6.75
N LYS A 216 -7.14 -16.25 7.33
CA LYS A 216 -8.61 -16.28 7.38
C LYS A 216 -9.24 -15.18 8.24
N LEU A 217 -8.46 -14.58 9.14
CA LEU A 217 -8.87 -13.47 10.01
C LEU A 217 -8.43 -12.11 9.45
N LEU A 218 -7.84 -12.05 8.25
CA LEU A 218 -7.49 -10.79 7.59
C LEU A 218 -8.63 -10.34 6.68
N ARG A 219 -8.94 -9.05 6.73
CA ARG A 219 -9.79 -8.32 5.79
C ARG A 219 -8.95 -7.21 5.19
N ASP A 220 -8.08 -7.63 4.28
CA ASP A 220 -7.15 -6.74 3.57
C ASP A 220 -7.83 -6.14 2.35
N ALA A 221 -7.98 -4.82 2.33
CA ALA A 221 -8.68 -4.09 1.28
C ALA A 221 -8.04 -4.32 -0.10
N THR A 222 -6.72 -4.51 -0.18
CA THR A 222 -6.03 -4.79 -1.44
C THR A 222 -6.38 -6.17 -2.02
N GLN A 223 -6.81 -7.10 -1.17
CA GLN A 223 -7.17 -8.46 -1.57
C GLN A 223 -8.67 -8.64 -1.81
N PHE A 224 -9.48 -7.61 -1.59
CA PHE A 224 -10.93 -7.69 -1.77
C PHE A 224 -11.30 -7.36 -3.22
N PRO A 225 -11.91 -8.28 -3.98
CA PRO A 225 -12.12 -8.10 -5.43
C PRO A 225 -12.93 -6.86 -5.80
N THR A 226 -13.91 -6.46 -4.98
CA THR A 226 -14.72 -5.25 -5.20
C THR A 226 -13.86 -3.98 -5.23
N PHE A 227 -12.71 -3.96 -4.56
CA PHE A 227 -11.84 -2.79 -4.50
C PHE A 227 -10.77 -2.77 -5.59
N PHE A 228 -10.58 -3.88 -6.31
CA PHE A 228 -9.64 -3.96 -7.42
C PHE A 228 -10.07 -3.04 -8.56
N ASN A 229 -9.12 -2.29 -9.13
CA ASN A 229 -9.40 -1.39 -10.24
C ASN A 229 -9.18 -2.11 -11.58
N PRO A 230 -10.25 -2.41 -12.34
CA PRO A 230 -10.11 -3.11 -13.61
C PRO A 230 -9.52 -2.24 -14.72
N GLU A 231 -9.60 -0.91 -14.60
CA GLU A 231 -9.11 0.02 -15.63
C GLU A 231 -7.58 0.13 -15.61
N THR A 232 -7.00 0.22 -14.42
CA THR A 232 -5.55 0.29 -14.21
C THR A 232 -4.93 -1.08 -13.99
N ASN A 233 -5.75 -2.12 -13.83
CA ASN A 233 -5.34 -3.48 -13.46
C ASN A 233 -4.39 -3.47 -12.24
N SER A 234 -4.75 -2.68 -11.23
CA SER A 234 -3.93 -2.49 -10.03
C SER A 234 -4.79 -2.47 -8.77
N GLU A 235 -4.13 -2.72 -7.64
CA GLU A 235 -4.66 -2.39 -6.33
C GLU A 235 -4.75 -0.86 -6.22
N ASP A 236 -5.91 -0.36 -5.81
CA ASP A 236 -6.11 1.07 -5.58
C ASP A 236 -5.60 1.49 -4.20
N SER A 237 -5.20 2.76 -4.09
CA SER A 237 -4.94 3.36 -2.77
C SER A 237 -6.22 3.40 -1.94
N LEU A 238 -6.11 3.38 -0.61
CA LEU A 238 -7.26 3.57 0.28
C LEU A 238 -8.06 4.82 -0.08
N LYS A 239 -7.37 5.93 -0.43
CA LYS A 239 -8.01 7.19 -0.84
C LYS A 239 -8.84 7.04 -2.10
N SER A 240 -8.35 6.29 -3.09
CA SER A 240 -9.08 6.00 -4.33
C SER A 240 -10.30 5.12 -4.08
N ILE A 241 -10.14 4.08 -3.27
CA ILE A 241 -11.24 3.18 -2.86
C ILE A 241 -12.32 4.00 -2.14
N VAL A 242 -11.95 4.79 -1.14
CA VAL A 242 -12.88 5.62 -0.37
C VAL A 242 -13.59 6.65 -1.25
N LYS A 243 -12.88 7.28 -2.18
CA LYS A 243 -13.49 8.22 -3.12
C LYS A 243 -14.53 7.55 -4.02
N ARG A 244 -14.24 6.34 -4.52
CA ARG A 244 -15.17 5.60 -5.39
C ARG A 244 -16.33 5.00 -4.62
N GLU A 245 -16.03 4.32 -3.52
CA GLU A 245 -16.99 3.49 -2.81
C GLU A 245 -17.82 4.28 -1.79
N LEU A 246 -17.24 5.29 -1.12
CA LEU A 246 -17.93 6.05 -0.08
C LEU A 246 -18.36 7.45 -0.56
N LEU A 247 -17.97 7.83 -1.78
CA LEU A 247 -18.12 9.19 -2.30
C LEU A 247 -17.53 10.23 -1.34
N PHE A 248 -16.45 9.89 -0.64
CA PHE A 248 -15.78 10.78 0.31
C PHE A 248 -14.46 11.27 -0.26
N SER A 249 -14.28 12.59 -0.28
CA SER A 249 -13.07 13.22 -0.82
C SER A 249 -12.81 14.54 -0.10
N PRO A 250 -12.22 14.50 1.11
CA PRO A 250 -11.94 15.71 1.87
C PRO A 250 -10.86 16.53 1.19
N ASP A 251 -10.81 17.82 1.51
CA ASP A 251 -9.80 18.72 0.93
C ASP A 251 -8.40 18.43 1.49
N LYS A 252 -8.35 17.99 2.76
CA LYS A 252 -7.13 17.53 3.41
C LYS A 252 -7.31 16.12 3.99
N TRP A 253 -6.44 15.23 3.54
CA TRP A 253 -6.33 13.88 4.09
C TRP A 253 -5.61 13.89 5.43
N ASP A 254 -6.05 12.99 6.31
CA ASP A 254 -5.36 12.72 7.55
C ASP A 254 -3.97 12.10 7.26
N ILE A 255 -2.98 12.50 8.05
CA ILE A 255 -1.63 11.96 8.01
C ILE A 255 -1.30 11.17 9.30
N SER A 256 -2.17 11.26 10.31
CA SER A 256 -1.99 10.61 11.61
C SER A 256 -2.28 9.12 11.57
N GLY A 257 -3.13 8.66 10.63
CA GLY A 257 -3.59 7.28 10.48
C GLY A 257 -4.92 6.99 11.19
N LYS A 258 -5.37 7.87 12.10
CA LYS A 258 -6.64 7.70 12.82
C LYS A 258 -7.81 7.57 11.85
N ARG A 259 -7.92 8.49 10.89
CA ARG A 259 -9.00 8.49 9.90
C ARG A 259 -8.95 7.26 9.00
N ASP A 260 -7.75 6.80 8.64
CA ASP A 260 -7.56 5.64 7.76
C ASP A 260 -8.12 4.37 8.42
N THR A 261 -7.89 4.18 9.73
CA THR A 261 -8.49 3.05 10.48
C THR A 261 -10.02 3.09 10.47
N VAL A 262 -10.62 4.26 10.70
CA VAL A 262 -12.07 4.42 10.70
C VAL A 262 -12.67 4.21 9.30
N LEU A 263 -12.02 4.73 8.25
CA LEU A 263 -12.44 4.50 6.86
C LEU A 263 -12.42 3.01 6.50
N ASN A 264 -11.43 2.26 6.95
CA ASN A 264 -11.38 0.81 6.78
C ASN A 264 -12.55 0.11 7.50
N VAL A 265 -12.92 0.55 8.71
CA VAL A 265 -14.12 0.05 9.41
C VAL A 265 -15.39 0.34 8.61
N ILE A 266 -15.54 1.56 8.08
CA ILE A 266 -16.71 1.95 7.28
C ILE A 266 -16.79 1.10 6.00
N LEU A 267 -15.68 0.95 5.27
CA LEU A 267 -15.61 0.10 4.08
C LEU A 267 -16.00 -1.35 4.40
N TYR A 268 -15.45 -1.91 5.48
CA TYR A 268 -15.79 -3.26 5.89
C TYR A 268 -17.26 -3.39 6.29
N LYS A 269 -17.82 -2.44 7.06
CA LYS A 269 -19.25 -2.45 7.42
C LYS A 269 -20.13 -2.40 6.17
N LYS A 270 -19.83 -1.51 5.22
CA LYS A 270 -20.56 -1.38 3.94
C LYS A 270 -20.58 -2.70 3.15
N TYR A 271 -19.44 -3.37 3.07
CA TYR A 271 -19.27 -4.58 2.24
C TYR A 271 -19.27 -5.89 3.04
N LYS A 272 -19.67 -5.87 4.32
CA LYS A 272 -19.47 -6.99 5.25
C LYS A 272 -19.98 -8.32 4.69
N LYS A 273 -21.20 -8.34 4.16
CA LYS A 273 -21.83 -9.56 3.63
C LYS A 273 -21.01 -10.18 2.49
N GLU A 274 -20.61 -9.36 1.52
CA GLU A 274 -19.84 -9.79 0.36
C GLU A 274 -18.41 -10.19 0.74
N TRP A 275 -17.79 -9.42 1.64
CA TRP A 275 -16.43 -9.67 2.10
C TRP A 275 -16.34 -10.97 2.91
N GLU A 276 -17.28 -11.22 3.82
CA GLU A 276 -17.33 -12.48 4.57
C GLU A 276 -17.61 -13.67 3.65
N ALA A 277 -18.50 -13.53 2.66
CA ALA A 277 -18.74 -14.56 1.65
C ALA A 277 -17.47 -14.88 0.84
N PHE A 278 -16.73 -13.85 0.41
CA PHE A 278 -15.45 -14.00 -0.29
C PHE A 278 -14.43 -14.76 0.56
N ILE A 279 -14.25 -14.39 1.83
CA ILE A 279 -13.32 -15.06 2.74
C ILE A 279 -13.76 -16.51 2.96
N ASN A 280 -15.05 -16.75 3.17
CA ASN A 280 -15.57 -18.09 3.39
C ASN A 280 -15.34 -18.99 2.17
N ASN A 281 -15.60 -18.49 0.97
CA ASN A 281 -15.32 -19.24 -0.25
C ASN A 281 -13.81 -19.52 -0.40
N LYS A 282 -12.95 -18.51 -0.17
CA LYS A 282 -11.50 -18.62 -0.30
C LYS A 282 -10.87 -19.67 0.62
N PHE A 283 -11.39 -19.85 1.84
CA PHE A 283 -10.77 -20.72 2.84
C PHE A 283 -11.59 -21.97 3.20
N TYR A 284 -12.90 -21.99 2.95
CA TYR A 284 -13.80 -23.09 3.34
C TYR A 284 -14.63 -23.66 2.18
N GLY A 285 -14.65 -23.01 1.00
CA GLY A 285 -15.49 -23.40 -0.13
C GLY A 285 -15.19 -24.75 -0.80
N ASN A 286 -14.02 -25.36 -0.54
CA ASN A 286 -13.56 -26.59 -1.21
C ASN A 286 -13.61 -27.87 -0.33
N LYS A 287 -14.61 -28.03 0.54
CA LYS A 287 -14.77 -29.25 1.36
C LYS A 287 -15.92 -30.18 0.98
N ILE A 288 -16.50 -30.06 -0.22
CA ILE A 288 -17.52 -31.00 -0.69
C ILE A 288 -17.13 -31.53 -2.08
N ASN A 289 -16.95 -32.86 -2.13
CA ASN A 289 -16.76 -33.77 -3.27
C ASN A 289 -15.34 -34.31 -3.48
N ASN A 290 -15.05 -35.41 -2.78
CA ASN A 290 -14.33 -36.59 -3.31
C ASN A 290 -14.59 -37.79 -2.37
N ASN A 291 -15.85 -38.08 -2.10
CA ASN A 291 -16.30 -39.38 -1.58
C ASN A 291 -17.75 -39.59 -2.03
N SER A 292 -17.90 -39.90 -3.31
CA SER A 292 -19.13 -40.48 -3.84
C SER A 292 -18.76 -41.47 -4.93
N LYS A 293 -18.64 -42.72 -4.48
CA LYS A 293 -18.71 -44.00 -5.20
C LYS A 293 -17.52 -44.39 -6.08
#